data_AF-A0A142BVI5-F1
#
_entry.id   AF-A0A142BVI5-F1
#
_cell.length_a   1.000
_cell.length_b   1.000
_cell.length_c   1.000
_cell.angle_alpha   90.00
_cell.angle_beta   90.00
_cell.angle_gamma   90.00
#
_symmetry.space_group_name_H-M   'P 1'
#
loop_
_entity.id
_entity.type
_entity.pdbx_description
1 polymer ?
#
loop_
_entity_poly.entity_id
_entity_poly.type
_entity_poly.pdbx_seq_one_letter_code
_entity_poly.pdbx_strand_id
1 'polypeptide(L)'
;MKKTFIVSLCFFLLLCMCAGMFAACSGGIGSSWLPQGAEEKGVAFWQLNVAEHAVTRCILRTDDGIAYDYTPKGGFTEKTETVQTADTKLTAGQLPALAQAADAFLKENDSSGKKGYTLSLMEPRYAFSDFSETLAMGKAAVYSISSGKITVLEAQEYSGSKAYGAVIPVMSDDPDFGNSSVSREWIHIDR
;
A
#
# COMPACT_ATOMS: atom_id res chain seq x y z
N MET A 1 10.48 10.05 54.47
CA MET A 1 9.73 10.25 53.21
C MET A 1 10.55 9.75 52.02
N LYS A 2 10.53 8.44 51.71
CA LYS A 2 11.28 7.86 50.55
C LYS A 2 10.65 6.61 49.93
N LYS A 3 9.39 6.27 50.25
CA LYS A 3 8.75 5.03 49.78
C LYS A 3 7.67 5.22 48.70
N THR A 4 7.21 6.45 48.47
CA THR A 4 6.11 6.72 47.52
C THR A 4 6.57 6.93 46.08
N PHE A 5 7.85 7.25 45.84
CA PHE A 5 8.35 7.59 44.50
C PHE A 5 8.66 6.36 43.62
N ILE A 6 8.99 5.21 44.22
CA ILE A 6 9.40 4.02 43.46
C ILE A 6 8.19 3.28 42.87
N VAL A 7 7.04 3.31 43.57
CA VAL A 7 5.82 2.63 43.10
C VAL A 7 5.22 3.32 41.87
N SER A 8 5.36 4.65 41.76
CA SER A 8 4.82 5.42 40.64
C SER A 8 5.62 5.27 39.33
N LEU A 9 6.93 5.01 39.42
CA LEU A 9 7.78 4.85 38.23
C LEU A 9 7.63 3.46 37.59
N CYS A 10 7.47 2.42 38.42
CA CYS A 10 7.25 1.06 37.92
C CYS A 10 5.88 0.89 37.24
N PHE A 11 4.84 1.60 37.70
CA PHE A 11 3.51 1.53 37.09
C PHE A 11 3.45 2.20 35.71
N PHE A 12 4.19 3.30 35.52
CA PHE A 12 4.30 3.97 34.21
C PHE A 12 5.12 3.17 33.20
N LEU A 13 6.20 2.50 33.64
CA LEU A 13 7.00 1.62 32.77
C LEU A 13 6.21 0.37 32.34
N LEU A 14 5.37 -0.21 33.22
CA LEU A 14 4.52 -1.34 32.86
C LEU A 14 3.45 -0.96 31.84
N LEU A 15 2.83 0.23 31.96
CA LEU A 15 1.85 0.74 31.00
C LEU A 15 2.44 0.99 29.61
N CYS A 16 3.69 1.48 29.53
CA CYS A 16 4.40 1.62 28.25
C CYS A 16 4.74 0.28 27.59
N MET A 17 5.07 -0.76 28.36
CA MET A 17 5.35 -2.09 27.80
C MET A 17 4.06 -2.82 27.38
N CYS A 18 2.95 -2.62 28.08
CA CYS A 18 1.66 -3.18 27.68
C CYS A 18 1.07 -2.47 26.45
N ALA A 19 1.23 -1.14 26.30
CA ALA A 19 0.77 -0.42 25.12
C ALA A 19 1.51 -0.83 23.82
N GLY A 20 2.77 -1.29 23.94
CA GLY A 20 3.55 -1.82 22.81
C GLY A 20 3.15 -3.23 22.35
N MET A 21 2.44 -4.01 23.18
CA MET A 21 2.04 -5.38 22.85
C MET A 21 0.64 -5.48 22.19
N PHE A 22 -0.17 -4.41 22.23
CA PHE A 22 -1.49 -4.40 21.60
C PHE A 22 -1.51 -3.91 20.14
N ALA A 23 -0.37 -3.51 19.58
CA ALA A 23 -0.27 -3.06 18.18
C ALA A 23 0.03 -4.18 17.17
N ALA A 24 0.18 -5.44 17.60
CA ALA A 24 0.70 -6.53 16.74
C ALA A 24 -0.30 -7.65 16.39
N CYS A 25 -1.62 -7.42 16.53
CA CYS A 25 -2.64 -8.37 16.06
C CYS A 25 -3.79 -7.71 15.28
N SER A 26 -3.57 -6.55 14.65
CA SER A 26 -4.44 -6.15 13.55
C SER A 26 -4.08 -7.04 12.37
N GLY A 27 -5.00 -7.92 11.93
CA GLY A 27 -4.90 -8.63 10.66
C GLY A 27 -4.57 -7.60 9.57
N GLY A 28 -3.33 -7.65 9.10
CA GLY A 28 -2.78 -6.73 8.12
C GLY A 28 -2.53 -7.47 6.82
N ILE A 29 -2.34 -6.69 5.76
CA ILE A 29 -1.85 -7.20 4.48
C ILE A 29 -0.44 -7.75 4.71
N GLY A 30 -0.33 -9.05 4.99
CA GLY A 30 0.95 -9.74 5.11
C GLY A 30 1.75 -9.67 3.80
N SER A 31 2.93 -10.29 3.74
CA SER A 31 3.77 -10.29 2.53
C SER A 31 3.77 -11.61 1.75
N SER A 32 2.88 -12.55 2.08
CA SER A 32 2.86 -13.90 1.49
C SER A 32 2.56 -13.93 -0.01
N TRP A 33 2.08 -12.83 -0.57
CA TRP A 33 1.78 -12.62 -1.99
C TRP A 33 2.95 -12.01 -2.77
N LEU A 34 4.08 -11.67 -2.11
CA LEU A 34 5.31 -11.30 -2.78
C LEU A 34 6.15 -12.55 -3.06
N PRO A 35 6.50 -12.86 -4.32
CA PRO A 35 7.30 -14.03 -4.66
C PRO A 35 8.74 -13.85 -4.19
N GLN A 36 9.32 -14.93 -3.66
CA GLN A 36 10.71 -14.94 -3.21
C GLN A 36 11.66 -14.74 -4.40
N GLY A 37 12.67 -13.87 -4.23
CA GLY A 37 13.66 -13.56 -5.27
C GLY A 37 13.27 -12.40 -6.19
N ALA A 38 12.04 -11.87 -6.07
CA ALA A 38 11.59 -10.69 -6.82
C ALA A 38 11.89 -9.37 -6.10
N GLU A 39 12.36 -9.39 -4.85
CA GLU A 39 12.40 -8.22 -3.96
C GLU A 39 13.23 -7.06 -4.53
N GLU A 40 14.33 -7.36 -5.22
CA GLU A 40 15.24 -6.39 -5.82
C GLU A 40 14.87 -6.02 -7.27
N LYS A 41 13.82 -6.62 -7.83
CA LYS A 41 13.38 -6.39 -9.21
C LYS A 41 12.54 -5.13 -9.31
N GLY A 42 12.71 -4.40 -10.41
CA GLY A 42 11.90 -3.22 -10.70
C GLY A 42 10.45 -3.62 -10.97
N VAL A 43 9.50 -2.80 -10.51
CA VAL A 43 8.08 -3.03 -10.72
C VAL A 43 7.63 -2.38 -12.03
N ALA A 44 7.21 -3.20 -12.99
CA ALA A 44 6.63 -2.75 -14.26
C ALA A 44 5.10 -2.67 -14.20
N PHE A 45 4.46 -3.58 -13.46
CA PHE A 45 3.02 -3.55 -13.20
C PHE A 45 2.74 -4.15 -11.84
N TRP A 46 1.80 -3.56 -11.09
CA TRP A 46 1.32 -4.15 -9.85
C TRP A 46 -0.17 -3.88 -9.67
N GLN A 47 -0.89 -4.94 -9.31
CA GLN A 47 -2.27 -4.90 -8.87
C GLN A 47 -2.44 -5.84 -7.67
N LEU A 48 -3.08 -5.35 -6.61
CA LEU A 48 -3.40 -6.12 -5.41
C LEU A 48 -4.89 -6.01 -5.10
N ASN A 49 -5.58 -7.14 -5.08
CA ASN A 49 -6.97 -7.21 -4.65
C ASN A 49 -7.04 -7.59 -3.17
N VAL A 50 -7.84 -6.85 -2.42
CA VAL A 50 -8.03 -7.00 -1.00
C VAL A 50 -9.52 -7.05 -0.69
N ALA A 51 -9.95 -8.06 0.06
CA ALA A 51 -11.30 -8.17 0.57
C ALA A 51 -11.25 -8.48 2.07
N GLU A 52 -12.02 -7.75 2.87
CA GLU A 52 -12.05 -7.89 4.34
C GLU A 52 -10.63 -7.84 4.95
N HIS A 53 -9.77 -6.98 4.39
CA HIS A 53 -8.36 -6.79 4.78
C HIS A 53 -7.44 -7.99 4.55
N ALA A 54 -7.88 -8.97 3.76
CA ALA A 54 -7.08 -10.09 3.30
C ALA A 54 -6.84 -9.99 1.78
N VAL A 55 -5.62 -10.32 1.35
CA VAL A 55 -5.29 -10.36 -0.08
C VAL A 55 -6.01 -11.53 -0.73
N THR A 56 -6.78 -11.25 -1.78
CA THR A 56 -7.48 -12.28 -2.58
C THR A 56 -6.73 -12.60 -3.87
N ARG A 57 -5.98 -11.64 -4.42
CA ARG A 57 -5.14 -11.83 -5.60
C ARG A 57 -4.02 -10.79 -5.67
N CYS A 58 -2.87 -11.16 -6.22
CA CYS A 58 -1.83 -10.20 -6.62
C CYS A 58 -1.36 -10.52 -8.04
N ILE A 59 -1.28 -9.49 -8.89
CA ILE A 59 -0.63 -9.57 -10.20
C ILE A 59 0.56 -8.63 -10.16
N LEU A 60 1.76 -9.19 -10.36
CA LEU A 60 3.02 -8.44 -10.38
C LEU A 60 3.75 -8.74 -11.68
N ARG A 61 4.17 -7.71 -12.42
CA ARG A 61 5.14 -7.85 -13.51
C ARG A 61 6.40 -7.10 -13.14
N THR A 62 7.53 -7.75 -13.36
CA THR A 62 8.86 -7.24 -13.06
C THR A 62 9.61 -6.83 -14.32
N ASP A 63 10.61 -5.96 -14.17
CA ASP A 63 11.41 -5.40 -15.25
C ASP A 63 12.33 -6.40 -15.96
N ASP A 64 12.49 -7.61 -15.44
CA ASP A 64 13.16 -8.72 -16.11
C ASP A 64 12.22 -9.57 -16.99
N GLY A 65 10.94 -9.17 -17.08
CA GLY A 65 9.94 -9.83 -17.91
C GLY A 65 9.22 -11.00 -17.23
N ILE A 66 9.38 -11.22 -15.93
CA ILE A 66 8.59 -12.22 -15.21
C ILE A 66 7.28 -11.62 -14.70
N ALA A 67 6.18 -12.32 -15.00
CA ALA A 67 4.86 -12.07 -14.47
C ALA A 67 4.47 -13.13 -13.43
N TYR A 68 3.96 -12.67 -12.30
CA TYR A 68 3.49 -13.47 -11.18
C TYR A 68 2.00 -13.21 -10.97
N ASP A 69 1.21 -14.27 -10.89
CA ASP A 69 -0.20 -14.24 -10.47
C ASP A 69 -0.35 -15.09 -9.21
N TYR A 70 -0.74 -14.46 -8.11
CA TYR A 70 -0.90 -15.07 -6.81
C TYR A 70 -2.36 -15.15 -6.43
N THR A 71 -2.78 -16.29 -5.88
CA THR A 71 -4.01 -16.41 -5.07
C THR A 71 -3.73 -17.20 -3.80
N PRO A 72 -4.41 -16.93 -2.67
CA PRO A 72 -4.16 -17.65 -1.41
C PRO A 72 -4.32 -19.17 -1.50
N LYS A 73 -5.26 -19.65 -2.33
CA LYS A 73 -5.52 -21.09 -2.52
C LYS A 73 -4.62 -21.72 -3.59
N GLY A 74 -4.25 -20.96 -4.61
CA GLY A 74 -3.47 -21.45 -5.76
C GLY A 74 -1.96 -21.27 -5.63
N GLY A 75 -1.50 -20.43 -4.69
CA GLY A 75 -0.10 -20.01 -4.64
C GLY A 75 0.27 -19.14 -5.84
N PHE A 76 1.53 -19.21 -6.26
CA PHE A 76 2.06 -18.45 -7.40
C PHE A 76 1.97 -19.23 -8.70
N THR A 77 1.51 -18.56 -9.75
CA THR A 77 1.74 -18.96 -11.14
C THR A 77 2.72 -17.98 -11.76
N GLU A 78 3.81 -18.51 -12.32
CA GLU A 78 4.86 -17.73 -12.97
C GLU A 78 4.79 -17.88 -14.49
N LYS A 79 5.02 -16.78 -15.19
CA LYS A 79 5.09 -16.77 -16.65
C LYS A 79 6.12 -15.77 -17.12
N THR A 80 6.96 -16.18 -18.07
CA THR A 80 7.81 -15.26 -18.81
C THR A 80 6.97 -14.52 -19.85
N GLU A 81 7.00 -13.20 -19.78
CA GLU A 81 6.37 -12.29 -20.73
C GLU A 81 7.44 -11.43 -21.42
N THR A 82 7.04 -10.66 -22.42
CA THR A 82 7.93 -9.65 -23.00
C THR A 82 8.29 -8.63 -21.93
N VAL A 83 9.58 -8.32 -21.80
CA VAL A 83 10.08 -7.28 -20.90
C VAL A 83 9.29 -5.99 -21.11
N GLN A 84 8.67 -5.51 -20.03
CA GLN A 84 8.08 -4.18 -19.96
C GLN A 84 9.06 -3.31 -19.16
N THR A 85 9.45 -2.17 -19.72
CA THR A 85 10.33 -1.25 -19.01
C THR A 85 9.60 -0.73 -17.77
N ALA A 86 10.21 -0.87 -16.59
CA ALA A 86 9.70 -0.22 -15.39
C ALA A 86 9.92 1.30 -15.50
N ASP A 87 8.84 2.05 -15.64
CA ASP A 87 8.87 3.53 -15.61
C ASP A 87 8.90 4.08 -14.17
N THR A 88 8.81 3.21 -13.17
CA THR A 88 8.85 3.55 -11.74
C THR A 88 10.20 3.17 -11.13
N LYS A 89 10.63 3.87 -10.08
CA LYS A 89 11.79 3.50 -9.26
C LYS A 89 11.48 2.51 -8.13
N LEU A 90 10.28 1.91 -8.11
CA LEU A 90 9.92 0.95 -7.08
C LEU A 90 10.56 -0.41 -7.34
N THR A 91 11.06 -1.04 -6.28
CA THR A 91 11.36 -2.47 -6.28
C THR A 91 10.21 -3.26 -5.68
N ALA A 92 10.06 -4.53 -6.05
CA ALA A 92 8.94 -5.34 -5.57
C ALA A 92 8.97 -5.52 -4.03
N GLY A 93 10.16 -5.50 -3.42
CA GLY A 93 10.34 -5.56 -1.96
C GLY A 93 9.74 -4.37 -1.20
N GLN A 94 9.45 -3.24 -1.87
CA GLN A 94 8.81 -2.08 -1.26
C GLN A 94 7.27 -2.19 -1.22
N LEU A 95 6.69 -3.07 -2.05
CA LEU A 95 5.23 -3.19 -2.19
C LEU A 95 4.51 -3.65 -0.91
N PRO A 96 5.04 -4.58 -0.09
CA PRO A 96 4.34 -4.99 1.14
C PRO A 96 4.13 -3.84 2.13
N ALA A 97 5.16 -3.03 2.37
CA ALA A 97 5.05 -1.89 3.28
C ALA A 97 4.09 -0.81 2.73
N LEU A 98 4.15 -0.55 1.42
CA LEU A 98 3.19 0.33 0.74
C LEU A 98 1.75 -0.18 0.87
N ALA A 99 1.51 -1.47 0.62
CA ALA A 99 0.18 -2.08 0.73
C ALA A 99 -0.36 -2.05 2.16
N GLN A 100 0.48 -2.29 3.16
CA GLN A 100 0.10 -2.18 4.57
C GLN A 100 -0.25 -0.74 4.96
N ALA A 101 0.55 0.23 4.53
CA ALA A 101 0.28 1.63 4.78
C ALA A 101 -1.01 2.08 4.09
N ALA A 102 -1.25 1.64 2.85
CA ALA A 102 -2.48 1.90 2.12
C ALA A 102 -3.70 1.28 2.81
N ASP A 103 -3.63 0.03 3.30
CA ASP A 103 -4.72 -0.60 4.06
C ASP A 103 -5.06 0.16 5.34
N ALA A 104 -4.04 0.58 6.10
CA ALA A 104 -4.23 1.39 7.30
C ALA A 104 -4.88 2.74 6.97
N PHE A 105 -4.37 3.44 5.94
CA PHE A 105 -4.92 4.70 5.49
C PHE A 105 -6.40 4.57 5.05
N LEU A 106 -6.72 3.56 4.23
CA LEU A 106 -8.07 3.32 3.74
C LEU A 106 -9.02 2.96 4.89
N LYS A 107 -8.61 2.17 5.89
CA LYS A 107 -9.43 1.90 7.08
C LYS A 107 -9.85 3.17 7.82
N GLU A 108 -8.99 4.17 7.87
CA GLU A 108 -9.23 5.41 8.59
C GLU A 108 -9.99 6.46 7.75
N ASN A 109 -9.86 6.40 6.43
CA ASN A 109 -10.28 7.48 5.53
C ASN A 109 -11.36 7.09 4.52
N ASP A 110 -11.60 5.80 4.30
CA ASP A 110 -12.61 5.31 3.36
C ASP A 110 -14.02 5.62 3.88
N SER A 111 -14.75 6.43 3.12
CA SER A 111 -16.15 6.75 3.36
C SER A 111 -17.11 5.97 2.46
N SER A 112 -16.60 5.09 1.59
CA SER A 112 -17.40 4.36 0.61
C SER A 112 -18.22 3.21 1.21
N GLY A 113 -17.83 2.72 2.39
CA GLY A 113 -18.50 1.61 3.08
C GLY A 113 -18.32 0.26 2.38
N LYS A 114 -17.34 0.17 1.47
CA LYS A 114 -17.05 -1.02 0.66
C LYS A 114 -16.24 -2.03 1.45
N LYS A 115 -16.40 -3.31 1.09
CA LYS A 115 -15.76 -4.44 1.80
C LYS A 115 -14.39 -4.82 1.26
N GLY A 116 -14.02 -4.29 0.10
CA GLY A 116 -12.74 -4.55 -0.52
C GLY A 116 -12.28 -3.41 -1.40
N TYR A 117 -11.08 -3.55 -1.92
CA TYR A 117 -10.48 -2.61 -2.86
C TYR A 117 -9.41 -3.28 -3.70
N THR A 118 -9.12 -2.67 -4.84
CA THR A 118 -7.97 -2.99 -5.67
C THR A 118 -6.97 -1.84 -5.58
N LEU A 119 -5.72 -2.14 -5.22
CA LEU A 119 -4.60 -1.22 -5.37
C LEU A 119 -3.98 -1.43 -6.75
N SER A 120 -3.86 -0.38 -7.55
CA SER A 120 -3.16 -0.46 -8.85
C SER A 120 -2.05 0.59 -8.92
N LEU A 121 -0.86 0.17 -9.32
CA LEU A 121 0.26 1.08 -9.58
C LEU A 121 0.03 1.85 -10.88
N MET A 122 0.12 3.17 -10.80
CA MET A 122 0.14 4.08 -11.94
C MET A 122 1.54 4.68 -12.09
N GLU A 123 2.06 4.61 -13.30
CA GLU A 123 3.39 5.14 -13.64
C GLU A 123 3.46 6.67 -13.49
N PRO A 124 4.65 7.22 -13.16
CA PRO A 124 4.88 8.67 -13.06
C PRO A 124 4.31 9.51 -14.21
N ARG A 125 4.50 9.07 -15.46
CA ARG A 125 4.07 9.84 -16.63
C ARG A 125 2.57 10.04 -16.71
N TYR A 126 1.78 9.12 -16.13
CA TYR A 126 0.33 9.19 -16.10
C TYR A 126 -0.16 9.84 -14.80
N ALA A 127 0.45 9.49 -13.66
CA ALA A 127 0.05 10.02 -12.35
C ALA A 127 0.26 11.55 -12.22
N PHE A 128 1.14 12.14 -13.04
CA PHE A 128 1.51 13.55 -12.93
C PHE A 128 1.32 14.35 -14.23
N SER A 129 0.75 13.78 -15.30
CA SER A 129 0.49 14.52 -16.55
C SER A 129 -0.60 15.57 -16.38
N ASP A 130 -1.66 15.25 -15.64
CA ASP A 130 -2.70 16.20 -15.21
C ASP A 130 -2.91 16.08 -13.70
N PHE A 131 -1.94 16.62 -12.96
CA PHE A 131 -1.93 16.51 -11.51
C PHE A 131 -3.12 17.22 -10.86
N SER A 132 -3.57 18.33 -11.41
CA SER A 132 -4.73 19.07 -10.91
C SER A 132 -6.02 18.26 -11.05
N GLU A 133 -6.22 17.59 -12.20
CA GLU A 133 -7.37 16.68 -12.37
C GLU A 133 -7.26 15.48 -11.42
N THR A 134 -6.07 14.91 -11.25
CA THR A 134 -5.80 13.79 -10.33
C THR A 134 -6.19 14.16 -8.89
N LEU A 135 -5.78 15.33 -8.41
CA LEU A 135 -6.16 15.85 -7.09
C LEU A 135 -7.66 16.10 -6.95
N ALA A 136 -8.35 16.47 -8.03
CA ALA A 136 -9.79 16.72 -8.01
C ALA A 136 -10.63 15.42 -7.95
N MET A 137 -10.04 14.26 -8.25
CA MET A 137 -10.74 12.98 -8.35
C MET A 137 -10.96 12.26 -7.02
N GLY A 138 -10.31 12.67 -5.93
CA GLY A 138 -10.39 11.98 -4.64
C GLY A 138 -9.55 12.62 -3.55
N LYS A 139 -9.46 12.01 -2.37
CA LYS A 139 -8.48 12.45 -1.36
C LYS A 139 -7.11 11.99 -1.83
N ALA A 140 -6.21 12.95 -1.95
CA ALA A 140 -4.83 12.67 -2.27
C ALA A 140 -4.02 12.57 -0.98
N ALA A 141 -3.09 11.64 -0.94
CA ALA A 141 -2.12 11.46 0.12
C ALA A 141 -0.75 11.12 -0.45
N VAL A 142 0.29 11.26 0.36
CA VAL A 142 1.66 10.88 0.01
C VAL A 142 2.11 9.76 0.90
N TYR A 143 2.51 8.64 0.30
CA TYR A 143 3.31 7.62 0.94
C TYR A 143 4.79 7.96 0.82
N SER A 144 5.46 8.03 1.96
CA SER A 144 6.91 8.22 2.02
C SER A 144 7.64 6.91 2.25
N ILE A 145 8.49 6.52 1.29
CA ILE A 145 9.27 5.28 1.38
C ILE A 145 10.22 5.31 2.58
N SER A 146 10.88 6.44 2.84
CA SER A 146 11.82 6.56 3.96
C SER A 146 11.16 6.45 5.34
N SER A 147 9.93 6.93 5.48
CA SER A 147 9.20 6.89 6.76
C SER A 147 8.20 5.74 6.89
N GLY A 148 7.80 5.13 5.78
CA GLY A 148 6.77 4.11 5.71
C GLY A 148 5.36 4.62 6.01
N LYS A 149 5.12 5.94 5.94
CA LYS A 149 3.86 6.58 6.37
C LYS A 149 3.12 7.23 5.22
N ILE A 150 1.79 7.22 5.32
CA ILE A 150 0.90 8.00 4.45
C ILE A 150 0.47 9.28 5.17
N THR A 151 0.57 10.41 4.50
CA THR A 151 0.11 11.72 4.99
C THR A 151 -0.84 12.35 3.97
N VAL A 152 -1.99 12.86 4.43
CA VAL A 152 -2.96 13.55 3.56
C VAL A 152 -2.33 14.78 2.91
N LEU A 153 -2.61 15.02 1.63
CA LEU A 153 -2.22 16.23 0.93
C LEU A 153 -3.25 17.33 1.22
N GLU A 154 -2.85 18.27 2.09
CA GLU A 154 -3.67 19.43 2.46
C GLU A 154 -3.60 20.57 1.43
N ALA A 155 -2.61 20.55 0.53
CA ALA A 155 -2.37 21.57 -0.48
C ALA A 155 -2.55 21.03 -1.90
N GLN A 156 -2.89 21.92 -2.84
CA GLN A 156 -3.07 21.57 -4.26
C GLN A 156 -1.76 21.33 -5.02
N GLU A 157 -0.62 21.29 -4.32
CA GLU A 157 0.69 21.11 -4.94
C GLU A 157 1.44 19.94 -4.30
N TYR A 158 1.96 19.03 -5.14
CA TYR A 158 2.88 17.98 -4.74
C TYR A 158 4.31 18.35 -5.16
N SER A 159 5.16 18.60 -4.16
CA SER A 159 6.58 18.95 -4.32
C SER A 159 7.53 17.76 -4.12
N GLY A 160 7.00 16.57 -3.83
CA GLY A 160 7.77 15.35 -3.61
C GLY A 160 8.33 14.74 -4.90
N SER A 161 9.05 13.63 -4.74
CA SER A 161 9.63 12.90 -5.88
C SER A 161 8.53 12.30 -6.76
N LYS A 162 8.51 12.65 -8.04
CA LYS A 162 7.55 12.09 -9.02
C LYS A 162 7.98 10.74 -9.60
N ALA A 163 9.21 10.29 -9.33
CA ALA A 163 9.82 9.13 -10.00
C ALA A 163 9.26 7.76 -9.58
N TYR A 164 8.42 7.68 -8.55
CA TYR A 164 7.89 6.42 -8.02
C TYR A 164 6.43 6.16 -8.41
N GLY A 165 5.73 7.17 -8.95
CA GLY A 165 4.35 7.04 -9.42
C GLY A 165 3.31 7.26 -8.34
N ALA A 166 2.15 6.63 -8.50
CA ALA A 166 1.05 6.68 -7.56
C ALA A 166 0.33 5.32 -7.48
N VAL A 167 -0.33 5.04 -6.37
CA VAL A 167 -1.29 3.95 -6.25
C VAL A 167 -2.70 4.52 -6.31
N ILE A 168 -3.56 3.83 -7.04
CA ILE A 168 -5.00 4.11 -7.11
C ILE A 168 -5.73 2.97 -6.39
N PRO A 169 -6.25 3.21 -5.19
CA PRO A 169 -7.28 2.38 -4.60
C PRO A 169 -8.60 2.57 -5.36
N VAL A 170 -9.17 1.45 -5.83
CA VAL A 170 -10.54 1.39 -6.33
C VAL A 170 -11.36 0.57 -5.35
N MET A 171 -12.22 1.23 -4.59
CA MET A 171 -13.09 0.59 -3.60
C MET A 171 -14.16 -0.24 -4.27
N SER A 172 -14.62 -1.35 -3.66
CA SER A 172 -15.78 -2.10 -4.16
C SER A 172 -16.31 -3.24 -3.27
N ASP A 173 -17.46 -3.83 -3.66
CA ASP A 173 -18.17 -4.91 -2.95
C ASP A 173 -17.91 -6.36 -3.45
N ASP A 174 -17.35 -6.54 -4.64
CA ASP A 174 -17.06 -7.83 -5.31
C ASP A 174 -15.60 -8.33 -5.17
N PRO A 175 -15.27 -9.22 -4.23
CA PRO A 175 -13.89 -9.59 -3.85
C PRO A 175 -12.94 -10.06 -4.98
N ASP A 176 -13.43 -10.38 -6.18
CA ASP A 176 -12.67 -10.90 -7.33
C ASP A 176 -12.42 -9.87 -8.47
N PHE A 177 -12.93 -8.65 -8.32
CA PHE A 177 -12.94 -7.46 -9.19
C PHE A 177 -12.47 -7.51 -10.66
N GLY A 178 -13.46 -7.31 -11.54
CA GLY A 178 -13.34 -6.59 -12.83
C GLY A 178 -14.31 -5.40 -12.90
N ASN A 179 -13.80 -4.21 -13.23
CA ASN A 179 -14.52 -2.98 -13.61
C ASN A 179 -15.79 -2.59 -12.81
N SER A 180 -15.71 -2.51 -11.49
CA SER A 180 -16.69 -1.77 -10.69
C SER A 180 -16.20 -0.34 -10.47
N SER A 181 -16.94 0.66 -10.96
CA SER A 181 -16.60 2.07 -10.74
C SER A 181 -17.12 2.52 -9.37
N VAL A 182 -16.24 2.63 -8.40
CA VAL A 182 -16.52 3.28 -7.12
C VAL A 182 -15.33 4.15 -6.71
N SER A 183 -15.59 5.06 -5.78
CA SER A 183 -14.68 6.05 -5.16
C SER A 183 -13.20 5.74 -5.34
N ARG A 184 -12.45 6.73 -5.83
CA ARG A 184 -11.01 6.65 -6.07
C ARG A 184 -10.32 7.48 -5.01
N GLU A 185 -9.34 6.89 -4.36
CA GLU A 185 -8.36 7.64 -3.58
C GLU A 185 -7.04 7.67 -4.38
N TRP A 186 -6.13 8.58 -4.03
CA TRP A 186 -4.84 8.70 -4.70
C TRP A 186 -3.72 8.72 -3.67
N ILE A 187 -2.74 7.83 -3.83
CA ILE A 187 -1.57 7.77 -2.95
C ILE A 187 -0.32 7.98 -3.82
N HIS A 188 0.23 9.19 -3.80
CA HIS A 188 1.50 9.49 -4.46
C HIS A 188 2.67 8.90 -3.67
N ILE A 189 3.73 8.49 -4.36
CA ILE A 189 4.88 7.84 -3.72
C ILE A 189 6.10 8.75 -3.79
N ASP A 190 6.70 9.03 -2.64
CA ASP A 190 7.95 9.78 -2.52
C ASP A 190 9.05 9.00 -1.80
N ARG A 191 10.28 9.54 -1.84
CA ARG A 191 11.44 8.95 -1.18
C ARG A 191 11.59 9.52 0.21
#